data_AF-A0A3Q2WLN3-F1
#
_entry.id   AF-A0A3Q2WLN3-F1
#
_cell.length_a   1.000
_cell.length_b   1.000
_cell.length_c   1.000
_cell.angle_alpha   90.00
_cell.angle_beta   90.00
_cell.angle_gamma   90.00
#
_symmetry.space_group_name_H-M   'P 1'
#
loop_
_entity.id
_entity.type
_entity.pdbx_description
1 polymer ?
#
loop_
_entity_poly.entity_id
_entity_poly.type
_entity_poly.pdbx_seq_one_letter_code
_entity_poly.pdbx_strand_id
1 'polypeptide(L)'
;MKSDPGRKRAHTIVTSTICISWGRVYILEQSVTVCASCQLLARLEARRCLKDIEPRLFPEDRGPDQGAVVELFGLEGTGKTELLYHLLCRCVLPEAAGGLEVDVVFVDTDYSLDMLHLVSILDSKLTLLAGADEAALRSCLSRLLFVHCYSSSQLLLTLHFLETTLSSRPALALILIDSISAFYWVDRCEGGASYTKQEEKLSRCVELLGRLLRDYRITVFATCHAIRRPGVPSSSSDSERSYLCRSWQRLVTHRLLCSRQEPGNNMAAEGGHDQEQRRQQIFTVHCTTFSSRVKVSWSSSFCVTEAGVEFLSASEENKCAARQ
;
A
#
# COMPACT_ATOMS: atom_id res chain seq x y z
N MET A 1 43.44 -35.66 29.53
CA MET A 1 42.66 -35.83 28.29
C MET A 1 41.19 -35.61 28.59
N LYS A 2 40.56 -34.70 27.83
CA LYS A 2 39.11 -34.48 27.66
C LYS A 2 38.33 -34.02 28.91
N SER A 3 37.46 -33.02 28.89
CA SER A 3 37.14 -31.86 28.05
C SER A 3 35.89 -31.29 28.73
N ASP A 4 35.97 -30.05 29.20
CA ASP A 4 34.92 -29.30 29.91
C ASP A 4 33.65 -29.12 29.04
N PRO A 5 32.43 -29.48 29.48
CA PRO A 5 31.24 -29.35 28.66
C PRO A 5 30.60 -27.96 28.82
N GLY A 6 30.70 -27.15 27.77
CA GLY A 6 29.55 -26.38 27.31
C GLY A 6 29.31 -25.02 27.96
N ARG A 7 30.31 -24.14 27.95
CA ARG A 7 30.11 -22.68 28.02
C ARG A 7 29.30 -22.22 26.79
N LYS A 8 27.96 -22.19 26.88
CA LYS A 8 27.10 -21.53 25.88
C LYS A 8 27.39 -20.02 25.91
N ARG A 9 28.28 -19.56 25.03
CA ARG A 9 28.44 -18.13 24.71
C ARG A 9 27.23 -17.71 23.88
N ALA A 10 26.26 -17.06 24.49
CA ALA A 10 25.27 -16.25 23.77
C ALA A 10 25.71 -14.79 23.90
N HIS A 11 26.56 -14.32 22.98
CA HIS A 11 26.76 -12.89 22.71
C HIS A 11 27.27 -12.74 21.27
N THR A 12 26.50 -12.03 20.44
CA THR A 12 26.91 -10.72 19.90
C THR A 12 25.68 -10.02 19.30
N ILE A 13 25.50 -8.80 19.75
CA ILE A 13 24.54 -7.78 19.33
C ILE A 13 24.98 -7.23 17.97
N VAL A 14 24.04 -6.96 17.07
CA VAL A 14 24.29 -6.06 15.93
C VAL A 14 23.26 -4.94 15.97
N THR A 15 23.65 -3.81 16.55
CA THR A 15 23.02 -2.50 16.36
C THR A 15 23.26 -2.05 14.92
N SER A 16 22.20 -1.84 14.15
CA SER A 16 22.29 -1.38 12.76
C SER A 16 22.19 0.14 12.67
N THR A 17 23.26 0.78 12.21
CA THR A 17 23.29 2.17 11.70
C THR A 17 22.88 2.15 10.23
N ILE A 18 21.87 2.93 9.85
CA ILE A 18 21.47 3.13 8.46
C ILE A 18 22.51 4.05 7.80
N CYS A 19 23.28 3.51 6.85
CA CYS A 19 24.19 4.31 6.02
C CYS A 19 23.48 4.68 4.71
N ILE A 20 22.98 5.91 4.62
CA ILE A 20 22.42 6.46 3.37
C ILE A 20 23.59 7.01 2.55
N SER A 21 24.16 6.21 1.65
CA SER A 21 25.04 6.71 0.59
C SER A 21 24.23 6.89 -0.69
N TRP A 22 24.24 8.11 -1.22
CA TRP A 22 23.55 8.51 -2.44
C TRP A 22 23.79 7.51 -3.59
N GLY A 23 22.70 7.01 -4.17
CA GLY A 23 22.70 6.39 -5.51
C GLY A 23 22.67 4.86 -5.61
N ARG A 24 22.81 4.09 -4.52
CA ARG A 24 22.60 2.62 -4.51
C ARG A 24 22.07 2.14 -3.17
N VAL A 25 20.83 1.65 -3.13
CA VAL A 25 20.33 0.86 -1.99
C VAL A 25 21.00 -0.51 -2.06
N TYR A 26 22.08 -0.67 -1.31
CA TYR A 26 22.59 -2.01 -1.02
C TYR A 26 21.62 -2.65 -0.03
N ILE A 27 20.97 -3.75 -0.43
CA ILE A 27 20.48 -4.74 0.52
C ILE A 27 21.76 -5.28 1.18
N LEU A 28 22.18 -4.66 2.30
CA LEU A 28 23.18 -5.25 3.17
C LEU A 28 22.59 -6.61 3.58
N GLU A 29 23.29 -7.64 3.17
CA GLU A 29 23.01 -9.05 3.42
C GLU A 29 22.81 -9.25 4.93
N GLN A 30 21.56 -9.09 5.39
CA GLN A 30 21.20 -9.43 6.75
C GLN A 30 21.22 -10.95 6.80
N SER A 31 22.29 -11.51 7.37
CA SER A 31 22.36 -12.92 7.74
C SER A 31 21.39 -13.16 8.91
N VAL A 32 20.08 -13.07 8.67
CA VAL A 32 19.08 -13.35 9.70
C VAL A 32 18.90 -14.87 9.74
N THR A 33 19.64 -15.53 10.63
CA THR A 33 19.31 -16.91 10.99
C THR A 33 18.07 -16.88 11.88
N VAL A 34 16.88 -16.98 11.28
CA VAL A 34 15.64 -17.09 12.04
C VAL A 34 15.50 -18.54 12.52
N CYS A 35 15.54 -18.76 13.84
CA CYS A 35 15.26 -20.07 14.42
C CYS A 35 13.76 -20.41 14.29
N ALA A 36 13.41 -21.68 14.15
CA ALA A 36 12.02 -22.14 14.07
C ALA A 36 11.14 -21.65 15.25
N SER A 37 11.74 -21.50 16.44
CA SER A 37 11.06 -20.93 17.61
C SER A 37 10.68 -19.46 17.42
N CYS A 38 11.53 -18.66 16.76
CA CYS A 38 11.25 -17.25 16.46
C CYS A 38 10.14 -17.12 15.41
N GLN A 39 10.12 -18.00 14.41
CA GLN A 39 9.04 -18.04 13.41
C GLN A 39 7.68 -18.37 14.07
N LEU A 40 7.65 -19.34 14.99
CA LEU A 40 6.43 -19.69 15.71
C LEU A 40 5.95 -18.52 16.57
N LEU A 41 6.86 -17.87 17.29
CA LEU A 41 6.53 -16.74 18.16
C LEU A 41 5.99 -15.56 17.35
N ALA A 42 6.62 -15.21 16.22
CA ALA A 42 6.16 -14.13 15.33
C ALA A 42 4.79 -14.40 14.67
N ARG A 43 4.34 -15.66 14.63
CA ARG A 43 2.99 -16.06 14.18
C ARG A 43 1.95 -16.05 15.31
N LEU A 44 2.40 -16.19 16.57
CA LEU A 44 1.55 -16.18 17.76
C LEU A 44 1.40 -14.77 18.35
N GLU A 45 2.39 -13.91 18.17
CA GLU A 45 2.33 -12.51 18.58
C GLU A 45 1.27 -11.76 17.77
N ALA A 46 0.35 -11.09 18.48
CA ALA A 46 -0.65 -10.25 17.86
C ALA A 46 0.02 -8.98 17.29
N ARG A 47 -0.02 -8.81 15.97
CA ARG A 47 0.42 -7.58 15.32
C ARG A 47 -0.57 -6.43 15.56
N ARG A 48 -0.11 -5.20 15.36
CA ARG A 48 -0.98 -4.01 15.45
C ARG A 48 -2.14 -4.12 14.45
N CYS A 49 -3.32 -3.75 14.90
CA CYS A 49 -4.53 -3.76 14.09
C CYS A 49 -4.58 -2.49 13.23
N LEU A 50 -4.86 -2.63 11.92
CA LEU A 50 -4.93 -1.50 10.98
C LEU A 50 -6.37 -1.15 10.61
N LYS A 51 -7.35 -1.48 11.46
CA LYS A 51 -8.77 -1.14 11.23
C LYS A 51 -8.95 0.36 11.05
N ASP A 52 -8.31 1.16 11.89
CA ASP A 52 -8.47 2.62 11.90
C ASP A 52 -7.41 3.34 11.05
N ILE A 53 -6.85 2.64 10.04
CA ILE A 53 -5.77 3.19 9.20
C ILE A 53 -6.18 4.49 8.51
N GLU A 54 -7.41 4.61 8.03
CA GLU A 54 -8.00 5.85 7.55
C GLU A 54 -9.53 5.79 7.66
N PRO A 55 -10.12 6.41 8.71
CA PRO A 55 -11.57 6.39 8.95
C PRO A 55 -12.40 7.02 7.82
N ARG A 56 -11.78 7.89 7.00
CA ARG A 56 -12.45 8.49 5.85
C ARG A 56 -12.59 7.50 4.69
N LEU A 57 -11.66 6.56 4.52
CA LEU A 57 -11.77 5.52 3.49
C LEU A 57 -12.64 4.34 3.92
N PHE A 58 -12.60 4.03 5.22
CA PHE A 58 -13.32 2.90 5.80
C PHE A 58 -14.22 3.42 6.95
N PRO A 59 -15.55 3.35 6.82
CA PRO A 59 -16.44 3.78 7.89
C PRO A 59 -16.24 2.96 9.17
N GLU A 60 -16.68 3.50 10.32
CA GLU A 60 -16.50 2.92 11.66
C GLU A 60 -16.80 1.40 11.70
N ASP A 61 -15.89 0.63 12.32
CA ASP A 61 -15.87 -0.83 12.41
C ASP A 61 -15.75 -1.61 11.09
N ARG A 62 -15.49 -0.94 9.95
CA ARG A 62 -15.32 -1.60 8.63
C ARG A 62 -13.94 -1.41 8.00
N GLY A 63 -12.97 -1.05 8.81
CA GLY A 63 -11.55 -1.06 8.44
C GLY A 63 -11.05 -2.44 8.00
N PRO A 64 -9.93 -2.49 7.27
CA PRO A 64 -9.31 -3.75 6.90
C PRO A 64 -8.87 -4.53 8.15
N ASP A 65 -9.48 -5.69 8.36
CA ASP A 65 -9.08 -6.64 9.40
C ASP A 65 -7.65 -7.16 9.19
N GLN A 66 -7.06 -7.76 10.22
CA GLN A 66 -5.80 -8.49 10.08
C GLN A 66 -5.93 -9.62 9.05
N GLY A 67 -4.98 -9.70 8.11
CA GLY A 67 -5.06 -10.64 6.99
C GLY A 67 -5.92 -10.15 5.82
N ALA A 68 -6.40 -8.90 5.86
CA ALA A 68 -7.15 -8.31 4.76
C ALA A 68 -6.23 -7.91 3.60
N VAL A 69 -6.80 -7.96 2.40
CA VAL A 69 -6.20 -7.39 1.18
C VAL A 69 -7.11 -6.30 0.65
N VAL A 70 -6.54 -5.12 0.48
CA VAL A 70 -7.19 -3.95 -0.09
C VAL A 70 -6.62 -3.68 -1.48
N GLU A 71 -7.48 -3.72 -2.51
CA GLU A 71 -7.11 -3.43 -3.88
C GLU A 71 -7.53 -2.00 -4.25
N LEU A 72 -6.55 -1.15 -4.58
CA LEU A 72 -6.81 0.16 -5.19
C LEU A 72 -6.89 -0.01 -6.71
N PHE A 73 -8.09 0.06 -7.27
CA PHE A 73 -8.34 -0.14 -8.68
C PHE A 73 -8.69 1.18 -9.37
N GLY A 74 -8.10 1.49 -10.51
CA GLY A 74 -8.43 2.72 -11.25
C GLY A 74 -7.53 2.97 -12.43
N LEU A 75 -7.92 3.90 -13.30
CA LEU A 75 -7.08 4.33 -14.43
C LEU A 75 -5.79 5.00 -13.95
N GLU A 76 -4.81 5.13 -14.84
CA GLU A 76 -3.62 5.91 -14.55
C GLU A 76 -3.97 7.37 -14.24
N GLY A 77 -3.23 7.99 -13.31
CA GLY A 77 -3.48 9.39 -12.91
C GLY A 77 -4.72 9.62 -12.05
N THR A 78 -5.29 8.58 -11.42
CA THR A 78 -6.41 8.71 -10.46
C THR A 78 -5.96 8.81 -8.99
N GLY A 79 -4.69 9.16 -8.73
CA GLY A 79 -4.17 9.38 -7.37
C GLY A 79 -3.94 8.11 -6.52
N LYS A 80 -3.79 6.92 -7.15
CA LYS A 80 -3.59 5.65 -6.42
C LYS A 80 -2.29 5.64 -5.59
N THR A 81 -1.18 6.04 -6.22
CA THR A 81 0.14 6.11 -5.56
C THR A 81 0.16 7.16 -4.45
N GLU A 82 -0.47 8.32 -4.66
CA GLU A 82 -0.65 9.35 -3.61
C GLU A 82 -1.44 8.82 -2.42
N LEU A 83 -2.48 8.02 -2.67
CA LEU A 83 -3.23 7.36 -1.60
C LEU A 83 -2.39 6.35 -0.84
N LEU A 84 -1.49 5.62 -1.51
CA LEU A 84 -0.53 4.74 -0.84
C LEU A 84 0.47 5.53 0.02
N TYR A 85 0.99 6.67 -0.46
CA TYR A 85 1.85 7.53 0.35
C TYR A 85 1.15 8.04 1.60
N HIS A 86 -0.11 8.45 1.45
CA HIS A 86 -0.92 8.88 2.59
C HIS A 86 -1.09 7.77 3.63
N LEU A 87 -1.41 6.56 3.20
CA LEU A 87 -1.53 5.39 4.08
C LEU A 87 -0.19 5.02 4.73
N LEU A 88 0.92 5.07 3.97
CA LEU A 88 2.27 4.85 4.46
C LEU A 88 2.60 5.85 5.58
N CYS A 89 2.43 7.14 5.31
CA CYS A 89 2.71 8.21 6.28
C CYS A 89 1.92 7.99 7.57
N ARG A 90 0.61 7.71 7.49
CA ARG A 90 -0.20 7.41 8.69
C ARG A 90 0.31 6.21 9.48
N CYS A 91 0.87 5.21 8.82
CA CYS A 91 1.40 4.04 9.52
C CYS A 91 2.74 4.31 10.20
N VAL A 92 3.67 5.00 9.55
CA VAL A 92 5.02 5.22 10.09
C VAL A 92 5.09 6.34 11.13
N LEU A 93 4.14 7.28 11.08
CA LEU A 93 4.03 8.39 12.03
C LEU A 93 3.80 7.89 13.46
N PRO A 94 4.33 8.61 14.47
CA PRO A 94 4.14 8.25 15.87
C PRO A 94 2.68 8.43 16.31
N GLU A 95 2.24 7.65 17.31
CA GLU A 95 0.87 7.72 17.86
C GLU A 95 0.54 9.15 18.37
N ALA A 96 1.53 9.86 18.93
CA ALA A 96 1.37 11.25 19.38
C ALA A 96 1.03 12.24 18.25
N ALA A 97 1.41 11.93 17.01
CA ALA A 97 1.05 12.67 15.80
C ALA A 97 -0.16 12.05 15.07
N GLY A 98 -0.94 11.20 15.74
CA GLY A 98 -2.11 10.53 15.15
C GLY A 98 -1.76 9.44 14.13
N GLY A 99 -0.51 8.95 14.13
CA GLY A 99 -0.10 7.79 13.35
C GLY A 99 -0.28 6.47 14.12
N LEU A 100 0.21 5.36 13.55
CA LEU A 100 0.08 4.01 14.12
C LEU A 100 1.39 3.42 14.63
N GLU A 101 2.52 4.05 14.33
CA GLU A 101 3.87 3.60 14.68
C GLU A 101 4.17 2.14 14.28
N VAL A 102 3.87 1.81 13.02
CA VAL A 102 3.99 0.47 12.44
C VAL A 102 5.07 0.44 11.37
N ASP A 103 5.82 -0.66 11.29
CA ASP A 103 6.77 -0.88 10.20
C ASP A 103 6.01 -1.22 8.91
N VAL A 104 6.45 -0.65 7.80
CA VAL A 104 5.80 -0.79 6.49
C VAL A 104 6.81 -1.28 5.47
N VAL A 105 6.41 -2.23 4.65
CA VAL A 105 7.15 -2.61 3.44
C VAL A 105 6.46 -2.00 2.24
N PHE A 106 7.21 -1.27 1.41
CA PHE A 106 6.73 -0.78 0.13
C PHE A 106 7.46 -1.51 -1.00
N VAL A 107 6.70 -2.21 -1.83
CA VAL A 107 7.17 -2.92 -3.02
C VAL A 107 6.74 -2.12 -4.25
N ASP A 108 7.71 -1.50 -4.89
CA ASP A 108 7.51 -0.75 -6.13
C ASP A 108 7.86 -1.63 -7.33
N THR A 109 6.94 -1.72 -8.28
CA THR A 109 7.10 -2.46 -9.53
C THR A 109 6.98 -1.58 -10.76
N ASP A 110 6.36 -0.40 -10.63
CA ASP A 110 6.10 0.53 -11.75
C ASP A 110 7.10 1.69 -11.80
N TYR A 111 8.01 1.81 -10.82
CA TYR A 111 8.97 2.92 -10.71
C TYR A 111 8.27 4.29 -10.64
N SER A 112 7.01 4.28 -10.19
CA SER A 112 6.21 5.48 -9.92
C SER A 112 6.62 6.14 -8.61
N LEU A 113 7.44 5.48 -7.79
CA LEU A 113 7.78 5.99 -6.48
C LEU A 113 8.80 7.14 -6.55
N ASP A 114 8.43 8.26 -5.92
CA ASP A 114 9.32 9.39 -5.66
C ASP A 114 9.57 9.50 -4.15
N MET A 115 10.78 9.12 -3.73
CA MET A 115 11.19 9.15 -2.33
C MET A 115 11.30 10.59 -1.81
N LEU A 116 11.67 11.57 -2.65
CA LEU A 116 11.76 12.97 -2.23
C LEU A 116 10.37 13.52 -1.93
N HIS A 117 9.40 13.20 -2.79
CA HIS A 117 7.99 13.55 -2.57
C HIS A 117 7.45 12.92 -1.28
N LEU A 118 7.72 11.63 -1.05
CA LEU A 118 7.31 10.95 0.20
C LEU A 118 7.90 11.61 1.45
N VAL A 119 9.18 11.96 1.42
CA VAL A 119 9.86 12.64 2.53
C VAL A 119 9.25 14.03 2.76
N SER A 120 8.95 14.77 1.69
CA SER A 120 8.28 16.07 1.76
C SER A 120 6.91 15.98 2.43
N ILE A 121 6.09 15.00 2.03
CA ILE A 121 4.78 14.75 2.64
C ILE A 121 4.93 14.43 4.14
N LEU A 122 5.88 13.57 4.48
CA LEU A 122 6.10 13.12 5.86
C LEU A 122 6.59 14.27 6.75
N ASP A 123 7.53 15.07 6.27
CA ASP A 123 8.08 16.24 6.97
C ASP A 123 7.02 17.33 7.17
N SER A 124 6.19 17.59 6.15
CA SER A 124 5.06 18.51 6.25
C SER A 124 4.08 18.08 7.34
N LYS A 125 3.69 16.79 7.38
CA LYS A 125 2.79 16.26 8.41
C LYS A 125 3.39 16.30 9.81
N LEU A 126 4.68 15.99 9.96
CA LEU A 126 5.37 16.09 11.25
C LEU A 126 5.46 17.53 11.74
N THR A 127 5.83 18.45 10.86
CA THR A 127 5.98 19.87 11.19
C THR A 127 4.68 20.48 11.67
N LEU A 128 3.55 20.13 11.05
CA LEU A 128 2.22 20.61 11.44
C LEU A 128 1.77 20.13 12.83
N LEU A 129 2.22 18.95 13.27
CA LEU A 129 1.69 18.28 14.47
C LEU A 129 2.64 18.35 15.68
N ALA A 130 3.94 18.28 15.45
CA ALA A 130 4.96 18.17 16.50
C ALA A 130 6.08 19.22 16.38
N GLY A 131 6.05 20.08 15.35
CA GLY A 131 7.17 20.95 14.98
C GLY A 131 8.24 20.20 14.19
N ALA A 132 9.18 20.95 13.60
CA ALA A 132 10.24 20.38 12.78
C ALA A 132 11.26 19.62 13.66
N ASP A 133 11.13 18.30 13.74
CA ASP A 133 12.09 17.42 14.41
C ASP A 133 12.66 16.40 13.42
N GLU A 134 13.92 16.63 13.01
CA GLU A 134 14.62 15.71 12.13
C GLU A 134 14.83 14.32 12.75
N ALA A 135 14.88 14.21 14.09
CA ALA A 135 15.05 12.92 14.76
C ALA A 135 13.77 12.08 14.61
N ALA A 136 12.59 12.69 14.75
CA ALA A 136 11.31 12.07 14.47
C ALA A 136 11.20 11.62 13.01
N LEU A 137 11.62 12.46 12.06
CA LEU A 137 11.62 12.11 10.63
C LEU A 137 12.52 10.90 10.34
N ARG A 138 13.76 10.89 10.84
CA ARG A 138 14.69 9.75 10.69
C ARG A 138 14.12 8.47 11.31
N SER A 139 13.47 8.60 12.48
CA SER A 139 12.81 7.47 13.13
C SER A 139 11.68 6.90 12.27
N CYS A 140 10.80 7.74 11.72
CA CYS A 140 9.73 7.31 10.81
C CYS A 140 10.27 6.62 9.56
N LEU A 141 11.32 7.17 8.94
CA LEU A 141 11.95 6.55 7.76
C LEU A 141 12.65 5.23 8.08
N SER A 142 13.14 5.03 9.30
CA SER A 142 13.76 3.76 9.71
C SER A 142 12.78 2.59 9.79
N ARG A 143 11.47 2.88 9.96
CA ARG A 143 10.37 1.91 9.94
C ARG A 143 9.93 1.49 8.54
N LEU A 144 10.37 2.23 7.51
CA LEU A 144 10.06 1.95 6.12
C LEU A 144 11.12 1.02 5.51
N LEU A 145 10.69 -0.13 5.00
CA LEU A 145 11.50 -0.99 4.15
C LEU A 145 11.03 -0.85 2.70
N PHE A 146 11.94 -0.49 1.82
CA PHE A 146 11.64 -0.23 0.42
C PHE A 146 12.33 -1.25 -0.50
N VAL A 147 11.58 -1.79 -1.46
CA VAL A 147 12.06 -2.77 -2.42
C VAL A 147 11.52 -2.50 -3.81
N HIS A 148 12.40 -2.43 -4.81
CA HIS A 148 12.00 -2.40 -6.22
C HIS A 148 12.04 -3.78 -6.84
N CYS A 149 11.04 -4.12 -7.65
CA CYS A 149 11.00 -5.34 -8.43
C CYS A 149 10.89 -5.02 -9.93
N TYR A 150 11.78 -5.61 -10.74
CA TYR A 150 11.82 -5.41 -12.20
C TYR A 150 11.07 -6.52 -12.97
N SER A 151 10.70 -7.61 -12.30
CA SER A 151 9.99 -8.74 -12.91
C SER A 151 9.07 -9.46 -11.92
N SER A 152 8.11 -10.21 -12.45
CA SER A 152 7.22 -11.10 -11.69
C SER A 152 7.99 -12.16 -10.90
N SER A 153 9.09 -12.69 -11.46
CA SER A 153 9.99 -13.61 -10.76
C SER A 153 10.70 -12.95 -9.57
N GLN A 154 11.15 -11.69 -9.72
CA GLN A 154 11.75 -10.94 -8.63
C GLN A 154 10.73 -10.63 -7.53
N LEU A 155 9.49 -10.26 -7.90
CA LEU A 155 8.42 -10.07 -6.93
C LEU A 155 8.17 -11.35 -6.12
N LEU A 156 8.14 -12.52 -6.77
CA LEU A 156 7.99 -13.81 -6.09
C LEU A 156 9.12 -14.08 -5.09
N LEU A 157 10.37 -13.81 -5.48
CA LEU A 157 11.53 -13.95 -4.60
C LEU A 157 11.48 -12.95 -3.42
N THR A 158 11.08 -11.71 -3.69
CA THR A 158 10.86 -10.69 -2.66
C THR A 158 9.82 -11.17 -1.64
N LEU A 159 8.70 -11.75 -2.08
CA LEU A 159 7.69 -12.30 -1.15
C LEU A 159 8.25 -13.43 -0.27
N HIS A 160 9.10 -14.31 -0.80
CA HIS A 160 9.81 -15.31 -0.01
C HIS A 160 10.76 -14.69 1.01
N PHE A 161 11.50 -13.65 0.61
CA PHE A 161 12.37 -12.91 1.52
C PHE A 161 11.56 -12.21 2.62
N LEU A 162 10.39 -11.67 2.29
CA LEU A 162 9.49 -11.04 3.25
C LEU A 162 8.99 -12.02 4.32
N GLU A 163 8.82 -13.32 4.01
CA GLU A 163 8.51 -14.34 5.02
C GLU A 163 9.55 -14.36 6.17
N THR A 164 10.83 -14.28 5.80
CA THR A 164 11.92 -14.23 6.78
C THR A 164 11.97 -12.90 7.54
N THR A 165 11.70 -11.80 6.84
CA THR A 165 11.67 -10.45 7.43
C THR A 165 10.50 -10.27 8.40
N LEU A 166 9.32 -10.80 8.07
CA LEU A 166 8.15 -10.79 8.94
C LEU A 166 8.39 -11.57 10.23
N SER A 167 9.17 -12.65 10.14
CA SER A 167 9.56 -13.44 11.31
C SER A 167 10.55 -12.72 12.22
N SER A 168 11.39 -11.84 11.69
CA SER A 168 12.38 -11.09 12.47
C SER A 168 11.89 -9.74 12.95
N ARG A 169 10.88 -9.16 12.28
CA ARG A 169 10.27 -7.87 12.61
C ARG A 169 8.78 -8.04 12.95
N PRO A 170 8.42 -8.21 14.23
CA PRO A 170 7.01 -8.30 14.64
C PRO A 170 6.24 -6.99 14.46
N ALA A 171 6.94 -5.84 14.44
CA ALA A 171 6.34 -4.52 14.21
C ALA A 171 5.82 -4.31 12.77
N LEU A 172 6.25 -5.14 11.81
CA LEU A 172 5.83 -5.05 10.41
C LEU A 172 4.39 -5.55 10.24
N ALA A 173 3.43 -4.65 10.05
CA ALA A 173 2.01 -5.04 9.89
C ALA A 173 1.42 -4.71 8.52
N LEU A 174 2.12 -3.93 7.69
CA LEU A 174 1.62 -3.45 6.40
C LEU A 174 2.60 -3.74 5.25
N ILE A 175 2.06 -4.28 4.16
CA ILE A 175 2.76 -4.36 2.87
C ILE A 175 1.98 -3.54 1.83
N LEU A 176 2.66 -2.62 1.17
CA LEU A 176 2.16 -1.82 0.07
C LEU A 176 2.80 -2.33 -1.24
N ILE A 177 2.00 -2.53 -2.29
CA ILE A 177 2.46 -2.98 -3.60
C ILE A 177 1.95 -2.02 -4.68
N ASP A 178 2.84 -1.31 -5.37
CA ASP A 178 2.50 -0.41 -6.48
C ASP A 178 3.25 -0.84 -7.75
N SER A 179 2.68 -1.62 -8.67
CA SER A 179 1.34 -2.21 -8.73
C SER A 179 1.39 -3.74 -8.86
N ILE A 180 0.38 -4.45 -8.36
CA ILE A 180 0.32 -5.92 -8.54
C ILE A 180 0.11 -6.30 -10.02
N SER A 181 -0.39 -5.35 -10.82
CA SER A 181 -0.68 -5.52 -12.24
C SER A 181 0.50 -5.26 -13.19
N ALA A 182 1.63 -4.74 -12.68
CA ALA A 182 2.73 -4.26 -13.51
C ALA A 182 3.24 -5.27 -14.55
N PHE A 183 3.40 -6.54 -14.14
CA PHE A 183 3.95 -7.59 -15.00
C PHE A 183 2.91 -8.34 -15.83
N TYR A 184 1.63 -7.96 -15.75
CA TYR A 184 0.53 -8.69 -16.37
C TYR A 184 0.74 -8.95 -17.87
N TRP A 185 1.14 -7.92 -18.62
CA TRP A 185 1.34 -8.05 -20.08
C TRP A 185 2.57 -8.88 -20.42
N VAL A 186 3.65 -8.74 -19.65
CA VAL A 186 4.89 -9.49 -19.86
C VAL A 186 4.64 -10.99 -19.62
N ASP A 187 4.02 -11.33 -18.50
CA ASP A 187 3.70 -12.72 -18.14
C ASP A 187 2.71 -13.35 -19.16
N ARG A 188 1.74 -12.57 -19.64
CA ARG A 188 0.81 -13.00 -20.71
C ARG A 188 1.53 -13.31 -22.02
N CYS A 189 2.51 -12.50 -22.42
CA CYS A 189 3.30 -12.74 -23.62
C CYS A 189 4.17 -14.00 -23.46
N GLU A 190 4.81 -14.18 -22.30
CA GLU A 190 5.67 -15.34 -22.02
C GLU A 190 4.89 -16.66 -21.97
N GLY A 191 3.65 -16.65 -21.49
CA GLY A 191 2.81 -17.85 -21.38
C GLY A 191 2.31 -18.42 -22.72
N GLY A 192 2.47 -17.70 -23.82
CA GLY A 192 2.06 -18.12 -25.15
C GLY A 192 0.56 -18.40 -25.24
N ALA A 193 0.16 -19.54 -25.82
CA ALA A 193 -1.25 -19.89 -26.00
C ALA A 193 -1.95 -20.44 -24.74
N SER A 194 -1.23 -20.72 -23.66
CA SER A 194 -1.78 -21.36 -22.46
C SER A 194 -2.11 -20.34 -21.38
N TYR A 195 -3.40 -20.13 -21.10
CA TYR A 195 -3.85 -19.25 -20.00
C TYR A 195 -3.24 -19.63 -18.64
N THR A 196 -3.02 -20.93 -18.39
CA THR A 196 -2.40 -21.39 -17.15
C THR A 196 -0.98 -20.88 -17.00
N LYS A 197 -0.17 -20.93 -18.07
CA LYS A 197 1.21 -20.41 -18.05
C LYS A 197 1.24 -18.89 -17.98
N GLN A 198 0.31 -18.23 -18.66
CA GLN A 198 0.16 -16.77 -18.63
C GLN A 198 -0.07 -16.21 -17.22
N GLU A 199 -0.79 -16.95 -16.37
CA GLU A 199 -1.13 -16.53 -15.01
C GLU A 199 -0.33 -17.26 -13.92
N GLU A 200 0.63 -18.12 -14.31
CA GLU A 200 1.35 -19.01 -13.39
C GLU A 200 2.12 -18.23 -12.33
N LYS A 201 2.89 -17.23 -12.75
CA LYS A 201 3.73 -16.42 -11.86
C LYS A 201 2.91 -15.59 -10.89
N LEU A 202 1.90 -14.87 -11.39
CA LEU A 202 0.96 -14.13 -10.53
C LEU A 202 0.25 -15.08 -9.56
N SER A 203 -0.23 -16.23 -10.03
CA SER A 203 -0.91 -17.21 -9.16
C SER A 203 -0.01 -17.66 -8.01
N ARG A 204 1.28 -17.94 -8.26
CA ARG A 204 2.24 -18.25 -7.21
C ARG A 204 2.45 -17.10 -6.23
N CYS A 205 2.58 -15.86 -6.72
CA CYS A 205 2.70 -14.68 -5.86
C CYS A 205 1.48 -14.54 -4.94
N VAL A 206 0.28 -14.73 -5.47
CA VAL A 206 -0.98 -14.65 -4.71
C VAL A 206 -1.12 -15.78 -3.69
N GLU A 207 -0.70 -17.00 -4.05
CA GLU A 207 -0.68 -18.12 -3.11
C GLU A 207 0.26 -17.88 -1.93
N LEU A 208 1.45 -17.33 -2.19
CA LEU A 208 2.39 -16.94 -1.13
C LEU A 208 1.85 -15.78 -0.29
N LEU A 209 1.33 -14.72 -0.92
CA LEU A 209 0.69 -13.62 -0.19
C LEU A 209 -0.43 -14.14 0.71
N GLY A 210 -1.29 -15.03 0.20
CA GLY A 210 -2.34 -15.68 0.97
C GLY A 210 -1.82 -16.47 2.17
N ARG A 211 -0.66 -17.11 2.06
CA ARG A 211 0.01 -17.75 3.21
C ARG A 211 0.52 -16.72 4.21
N LEU A 212 1.21 -15.68 3.75
CA LEU A 212 1.76 -14.63 4.62
C LEU A 212 0.65 -13.92 5.42
N LEU A 213 -0.46 -13.59 4.77
CA LEU A 213 -1.64 -12.96 5.39
C LEU A 213 -2.24 -13.85 6.50
N ARG A 214 -2.32 -15.17 6.27
CA ARG A 214 -2.87 -16.11 7.26
C ARG A 214 -1.91 -16.37 8.42
N ASP A 215 -0.63 -16.54 8.12
CA ASP A 215 0.38 -16.95 9.10
C ASP A 215 0.82 -15.77 9.98
N TYR A 216 1.01 -14.59 9.39
CA TYR A 216 1.55 -13.41 10.11
C TYR A 216 0.50 -12.34 10.41
N ARG A 217 -0.76 -12.50 9.96
CA ARG A 217 -1.87 -11.58 10.25
C ARG A 217 -1.61 -10.12 9.79
N ILE A 218 -0.80 -9.96 8.75
CA ILE A 218 -0.49 -8.66 8.13
C ILE A 218 -1.62 -8.19 7.21
N THR A 219 -1.61 -6.91 6.85
CA THR A 219 -2.52 -6.33 5.86
C THR A 219 -1.74 -5.95 4.60
N VAL A 220 -2.34 -6.18 3.43
CA VAL A 220 -1.74 -5.83 2.14
C VAL A 220 -2.62 -4.80 1.44
N PHE A 221 -2.02 -3.70 0.98
CA PHE A 221 -2.64 -2.80 0.02
C PHE A 221 -1.89 -2.90 -1.30
N ALA A 222 -2.62 -3.09 -2.39
CA ALA A 222 -2.03 -3.20 -3.71
C ALA A 222 -2.78 -2.34 -4.72
N THR A 223 -2.06 -1.62 -5.57
CA THR A 223 -2.67 -0.93 -6.70
C THR A 223 -2.83 -1.89 -7.88
N CYS A 224 -3.89 -1.67 -8.65
CA CYS A 224 -4.16 -2.35 -9.90
C CYS A 224 -4.64 -1.32 -10.92
N HIS A 225 -3.97 -1.23 -12.07
CA HIS A 225 -4.38 -0.34 -13.14
C HIS A 225 -5.57 -0.91 -13.89
N ALA A 226 -6.56 -0.09 -14.20
CA ALA A 226 -7.70 -0.50 -15.02
C ALA A 226 -7.28 -0.60 -16.51
N ILE A 227 -7.58 -1.73 -17.15
CA ILE A 227 -7.40 -1.89 -18.60
C ILE A 227 -8.70 -1.48 -19.29
N ARG A 228 -8.67 -0.37 -20.03
CA ARG A 228 -9.81 0.06 -20.84
C ARG A 228 -10.01 -0.96 -21.97
N ARG A 229 -11.17 -1.61 -22.02
CA ARG A 229 -11.58 -2.41 -23.17
C ARG A 229 -12.19 -1.49 -24.24
N PRO A 230 -11.61 -1.40 -25.44
CA PRO A 230 -12.21 -0.62 -26.52
C PRO A 230 -13.58 -1.22 -26.88
N GLY A 231 -14.63 -0.40 -26.89
CA GLY A 231 -15.98 -0.78 -27.32
C GLY A 231 -17.04 -0.94 -26.22
N VAL A 232 -16.67 -0.81 -24.94
CA VAL A 232 -17.63 -0.83 -23.82
C VAL A 232 -17.84 0.62 -23.33
N PRO A 233 -19.08 1.17 -23.34
CA PRO A 233 -19.33 2.50 -22.80
C PRO A 233 -19.05 2.53 -21.30
N SER A 234 -18.43 3.61 -20.85
CA SER A 234 -18.00 3.88 -19.46
C SER A 234 -19.13 3.84 -18.42
N SER A 235 -20.39 3.80 -18.85
CA SER A 235 -21.59 3.72 -18.02
C SER A 235 -22.02 2.28 -17.67
N SER A 236 -21.35 1.26 -18.20
CA SER A 236 -21.64 -0.13 -17.86
C SER A 236 -20.71 -0.63 -16.74
N SER A 237 -21.32 -1.19 -15.70
CA SER A 237 -20.67 -1.82 -14.54
C SER A 237 -19.70 -2.96 -14.88
N ASP A 238 -19.61 -3.35 -16.16
CA ASP A 238 -18.70 -4.36 -16.68
C ASP A 238 -17.29 -3.83 -16.99
N SER A 239 -17.13 -2.51 -17.06
CA SER A 239 -15.84 -1.81 -17.26
C SER A 239 -14.89 -1.96 -16.05
N GLU A 240 -15.42 -2.35 -14.90
CA GLU A 240 -14.75 -2.36 -13.59
C GLU A 240 -14.33 -3.77 -13.13
N ARG A 241 -14.47 -4.77 -14.01
CA ARG A 241 -14.05 -6.14 -13.66
C ARG A 241 -12.54 -6.25 -13.66
N SER A 242 -11.98 -6.63 -12.51
CA SER A 242 -10.58 -7.02 -12.38
C SER A 242 -10.25 -8.12 -13.40
N TYR A 243 -9.21 -7.89 -14.20
CA TYR A 243 -8.72 -8.81 -15.23
C TYR A 243 -7.62 -9.74 -14.70
N LEU A 244 -7.20 -9.54 -13.46
CA LEU A 244 -6.22 -10.38 -12.79
C LEU A 244 -6.80 -11.77 -12.50
N CYS A 245 -5.90 -12.72 -12.19
CA CYS A 245 -6.26 -14.12 -11.97
C CYS A 245 -7.35 -14.30 -10.90
N ARG A 246 -8.12 -15.39 -11.00
CA ARG A 246 -9.22 -15.67 -10.03
C ARG A 246 -8.72 -15.79 -8.59
N SER A 247 -7.49 -16.25 -8.39
CA SER A 247 -6.87 -16.35 -7.07
C SER A 247 -6.75 -14.97 -6.42
N TRP A 248 -6.33 -13.95 -7.17
CA TRP A 248 -6.25 -12.57 -6.67
C TRP A 248 -7.64 -12.05 -6.28
N GLN A 249 -8.62 -12.22 -7.17
CA GLN A 249 -9.98 -11.74 -6.92
C GLN A 249 -10.62 -12.37 -5.66
N ARG A 250 -10.25 -13.61 -5.32
CA ARG A 250 -10.70 -14.29 -4.10
C ARG A 250 -9.95 -13.85 -2.85
N LEU A 251 -8.71 -13.39 -3.01
CA LEU A 251 -7.87 -12.92 -1.92
C LEU A 251 -8.24 -11.49 -1.50
N VAL A 252 -8.66 -10.65 -2.45
CA VAL A 252 -9.10 -9.27 -2.20
C VAL A 252 -10.35 -9.25 -1.33
N THR A 253 -10.26 -8.51 -0.22
CA THR A 253 -11.35 -8.32 0.75
C THR A 253 -12.07 -6.99 0.58
N HIS A 254 -11.32 -5.96 0.19
CA HIS A 254 -11.81 -4.60 -0.01
C HIS A 254 -11.31 -4.10 -1.35
N ARG A 255 -12.17 -3.47 -2.14
CA ARG A 255 -11.77 -2.80 -3.39
C ARG A 255 -12.11 -1.32 -3.31
N LEU A 256 -11.08 -0.49 -3.45
CA LEU A 256 -11.14 0.96 -3.53
C LEU A 256 -11.08 1.34 -5.01
N LEU A 257 -12.21 1.74 -5.60
CA LEU A 257 -12.26 2.23 -6.98
C LEU A 257 -11.91 3.72 -6.99
N CYS A 258 -10.74 4.06 -7.51
CA CYS A 258 -10.27 5.43 -7.65
C CYS A 258 -10.66 6.00 -9.02
N SER A 259 -11.30 7.16 -9.03
CA SER A 259 -11.61 7.90 -10.24
C SER A 259 -11.21 9.37 -10.09
N ARG A 260 -10.88 10.02 -11.22
CA ARG A 260 -10.61 11.45 -11.26
C ARG A 260 -11.84 12.16 -11.78
N GLN A 261 -12.35 13.14 -11.04
CA GLN A 261 -13.45 13.96 -11.52
C GLN A 261 -12.93 14.86 -12.64
N GLU A 262 -13.58 14.82 -13.80
CA GLU A 262 -13.27 15.78 -14.85
C GLU A 262 -13.82 17.16 -14.46
N PRO A 263 -13.09 18.26 -14.71
CA PRO A 263 -13.62 19.59 -14.50
C PRO A 263 -14.86 19.75 -15.38
N GLY A 264 -16.02 19.97 -14.74
CA GLY A 264 -17.31 20.02 -15.42
C GLY A 264 -17.25 20.96 -16.63
N ASN A 265 -17.45 20.40 -17.81
CA ASN A 265 -17.44 21.14 -19.07
C ASN A 265 -18.80 21.84 -19.26
N ASN A 266 -19.19 22.70 -18.31
CA ASN A 266 -20.43 23.49 -18.35
C ASN A 266 -20.25 24.80 -17.58
N MET A 267 -19.75 25.83 -18.26
CA MET A 267 -20.41 27.13 -18.46
C MET A 267 -19.38 28.16 -18.93
N ALA A 268 -19.68 28.75 -20.07
CA ALA A 268 -19.00 29.90 -20.62
C ALA A 268 -19.00 31.08 -19.64
N ALA A 269 -17.91 31.84 -19.68
CA ALA A 269 -17.79 33.27 -19.38
C ALA A 269 -18.57 33.82 -18.18
N GLU A 270 -17.88 34.02 -17.07
CA GLU A 270 -17.99 35.27 -16.30
C GLU A 270 -16.70 35.51 -15.51
N GLY A 271 -16.12 36.70 -15.70
CA GLY A 271 -14.83 37.09 -15.16
C GLY A 271 -14.89 37.45 -13.68
N GLY A 272 -13.84 37.09 -12.95
CA GLY A 272 -13.60 37.51 -11.57
C GLY A 272 -12.23 37.01 -11.11
N HIS A 273 -11.43 37.88 -10.51
CA HIS A 273 -10.01 37.72 -10.17
C HIS A 273 -9.69 36.71 -9.04
N ASP A 274 -10.57 35.75 -8.76
CA ASP A 274 -10.41 34.71 -7.71
C ASP A 274 -10.35 33.28 -8.30
N GLN A 275 -9.83 33.12 -9.52
CA GLN A 275 -9.84 31.82 -10.23
C GLN A 275 -8.65 30.89 -9.95
N GLU A 276 -7.60 31.35 -9.26
CA GLU A 276 -6.38 30.55 -9.05
C GLU A 276 -6.57 29.46 -7.96
N GLN A 277 -7.47 29.65 -6.99
CA GLN A 277 -7.70 28.70 -5.89
C GLN A 277 -8.64 27.53 -6.24
N ARG A 278 -9.17 27.44 -7.47
CA ARG A 278 -10.29 26.54 -7.80
C ARG A 278 -10.06 25.49 -8.89
N ARG A 279 -8.80 25.25 -9.28
CA ARG A 279 -8.39 24.17 -10.21
C ARG A 279 -7.80 22.94 -9.49
N GLN A 280 -8.14 22.72 -8.22
CA GLN A 280 -7.72 21.50 -7.54
C GLN A 280 -8.42 20.29 -8.16
N GLN A 281 -7.63 19.32 -8.61
CA GLN A 281 -8.14 18.07 -9.15
C GLN A 281 -8.76 17.26 -8.00
N ILE A 282 -10.07 16.99 -8.11
CA ILE A 282 -10.80 16.19 -7.12
C ILE A 282 -10.79 14.73 -7.58
N PHE A 283 -10.40 13.87 -6.67
CA PHE A 283 -10.40 12.42 -6.83
C PHE A 283 -11.50 11.83 -5.97
N THR A 284 -12.16 10.79 -6.45
CA THR A 284 -13.16 10.05 -5.68
C THR A 284 -12.70 8.60 -5.50
N VAL A 285 -12.91 8.07 -4.30
CA VAL A 285 -12.66 6.67 -3.97
C VAL A 285 -13.98 6.05 -3.56
N HIS A 286 -14.38 4.99 -4.27
CA HIS A 286 -15.50 4.17 -3.88
C HIS A 286 -14.99 2.87 -3.25
N CYS A 287 -15.16 2.74 -1.94
CA CYS A 287 -14.84 1.53 -1.21
C CYS A 287 -15.99 0.52 -1.33
N THR A 288 -15.65 -0.71 -1.70
CA THR A 288 -16.55 -1.86 -1.68
C THR A 288 -15.94 -2.95 -0.82
N THR A 289 -16.61 -3.28 0.29
CA THR A 289 -16.21 -4.37 1.18
C THR A 289 -16.98 -5.64 0.82
N PHE A 290 -16.27 -6.73 0.57
CA PHE A 290 -16.85 -8.02 0.26
C PHE A 290 -17.00 -8.86 1.53
N SER A 291 -18.00 -8.53 2.36
CA SER A 291 -18.37 -9.36 3.52
C SER A 291 -19.54 -10.29 3.18
N SER A 292 -19.52 -11.50 3.75
CA SER A 292 -20.42 -12.63 3.49
C SER A 292 -21.93 -12.37 3.65
N ARG A 293 -22.35 -11.19 4.14
CA ARG A 293 -23.76 -10.91 4.46
C ARG A 293 -24.32 -9.59 3.91
N VAL A 294 -23.51 -8.59 3.55
CA VAL A 294 -23.98 -7.29 3.00
C VAL A 294 -22.89 -6.64 2.13
N LYS A 295 -23.22 -6.23 0.90
CA LYS A 295 -22.40 -5.33 0.07
C LYS A 295 -22.68 -3.89 0.52
N VAL A 296 -21.71 -3.28 1.21
CA VAL A 296 -21.78 -1.86 1.60
C VAL A 296 -20.79 -1.09 0.74
N SER A 297 -21.25 0.00 0.14
CA SER A 297 -20.43 0.94 -0.62
C SER A 297 -20.28 2.24 0.15
N TRP A 298 -19.06 2.72 0.28
CA TRP A 298 -18.74 4.02 0.86
C TRP A 298 -17.97 4.84 -0.17
N SER A 299 -18.23 6.14 -0.26
CA SER A 299 -17.51 7.01 -1.19
C SER A 299 -16.90 8.18 -0.44
N SER A 300 -15.66 8.53 -0.80
CA SER A 300 -15.01 9.72 -0.27
C SER A 300 -14.26 10.44 -1.34
N SER A 301 -14.20 11.76 -1.20
CA SER A 301 -13.49 12.62 -2.14
C SER A 301 -12.23 13.19 -1.50
N PHE A 302 -11.16 13.31 -2.28
CA PHE A 302 -9.88 13.86 -1.83
C PHE A 302 -9.23 14.71 -2.90
N CYS A 303 -8.35 15.62 -2.49
CA CYS A 303 -7.42 16.33 -3.35
C CYS A 303 -5.98 15.95 -3.01
N VAL A 304 -5.10 16.11 -3.98
CA VAL A 304 -3.66 15.93 -3.80
C VAL A 304 -3.04 17.31 -3.69
N THR A 305 -2.37 17.57 -2.57
CA THR A 305 -1.62 18.81 -2.29
C THR A 305 -0.14 18.49 -2.11
N GLU A 306 0.70 19.52 -1.97
CA GLU A 306 2.13 19.36 -1.65
C GLU A 306 2.35 18.65 -0.29
N ALA A 307 1.37 18.72 0.62
CA ALA A 307 1.39 18.03 1.91
C ALA A 307 0.78 16.60 1.84
N GLY A 308 0.49 16.11 0.63
CA GLY A 308 -0.08 14.80 0.33
C GLY A 308 -1.59 14.83 0.16
N VAL A 309 -2.25 13.72 0.50
CA VAL A 309 -3.70 13.57 0.33
C VAL A 309 -4.48 14.29 1.45
N GLU A 310 -5.45 15.09 1.05
CA GLU A 310 -6.41 15.76 1.92
C GLU A 310 -7.84 15.35 1.52
N PHE A 311 -8.58 14.69 2.41
CA PHE A 311 -9.97 14.35 2.15
C PHE A 311 -10.89 15.54 2.45
N LEU A 312 -11.89 15.71 1.59
CA LEU A 312 -12.90 16.75 1.71
C LEU A 312 -13.88 16.44 2.85
N SER A 313 -14.45 17.48 3.46
CA SER A 313 -15.44 17.33 4.52
C SER A 313 -16.82 16.95 3.97
N ALA A 314 -17.67 16.29 4.76
CA ALA A 314 -19.05 15.93 4.38
C ALA A 314 -19.91 17.15 3.92
N SER A 315 -19.55 18.36 4.36
CA SER A 315 -20.20 19.61 3.95
C SER A 315 -19.87 20.03 2.51
N GLU A 316 -18.71 19.61 2.01
CA GLU A 316 -18.22 19.87 0.65
C GLU A 316 -18.62 18.76 -0.32
N GLU A 317 -18.75 17.53 0.17
CA GLU A 317 -19.31 16.41 -0.60
C GLU A 317 -20.75 16.69 -1.06
N ASN A 318 -21.59 17.29 -0.21
CA ASN A 318 -22.94 17.70 -0.60
C ASN A 318 -22.97 18.83 -1.66
N LYS A 319 -21.99 19.74 -1.65
CA LYS A 319 -21.86 20.76 -2.70
C LYS A 319 -21.38 20.18 -4.03
N CYS A 320 -20.62 19.08 -3.99
CA CYS A 320 -20.16 18.37 -5.18
C CYS A 320 -21.26 17.45 -5.74
N ALA A 321 -22.04 16.81 -4.88
CA ALA A 321 -23.22 16.02 -5.26
C ALA A 321 -24.35 16.88 -5.85
N ALA A 322 -24.56 18.10 -5.35
CA ALA A 322 -25.55 19.05 -5.89
C ALA A 322 -25.15 19.68 -7.25
N ARG A 323 -23.96 19.37 -7.76
CA ARG A 323 -23.44 19.84 -9.06
C ARG A 323 -23.37 18.73 -10.13
N GLN A 324 -23.81 17.52 -9.80
CA GLN A 324 -24.03 16.43 -10.75
C GLN A 324 -25.44 16.49 -11.35
#